data_AF-A0A8I6RJK2-F1
#
_entry.id   AF-A0A8I6RJK2-F1
#
_cell.length_a   1.000
_cell.length_b   1.000
_cell.length_c   1.000
_cell.angle_alpha   90.00
_cell.angle_beta   90.00
_cell.angle_gamma   90.00
#
_symmetry.space_group_name_H-M   'P 1'
#
loop_
_entity.id
_entity.type
_entity.pdbx_description
1 polymer ?
#
loop_
_entity_poly.entity_id
_entity_poly.type
_entity_poly.pdbx_seq_one_letter_code
_entity_poly.pdbx_strand_id
1 'polypeptide(L)'
;MEGSVKITREKLREIVLPIKGRVQLDKFTIDNGFMSVELINYGATITAIYLPDKKGIDDDIVLGFENPLDYLKSRNPYLGATIGRYGNRISGARFKISGQTYYTSMNSPPDTYHGGIQGLDKKIWDARLEDNTLVMTYKSYDLDEGFPGDLCVKAKFILTMQNQLIIIYSAITNRKTPVNIQNECYFNLAGHTTGKFLILEHELKVNSQYYVVTTEDGRPTGEVDEVESTFFDLREMISMKDVIDSEEEFSDEVSYCFAGDGLKNVAYLRHQESGRSLTIYSDQPCLTLKLAQDFKNIHGKEDAVYKENSGVCFQTGNLPDAIRHSCFPCPFLLPGAEYRHTIVWKFRVDGLTDPDERDEAYVREMRRSVSPVPPAKTKSEEIPEQGELKKLDSKMSQQVKYLDVAPSEDNIVEESTSTVRETKTVSSVRENKINTTVREREQ
;
A
#
# COMPACT_ATOMS: atom_id res chain seq x y z
N MET A 1 -23.19 -2.17 31.16
CA MET A 1 -23.82 -2.23 29.82
C MET A 1 -22.80 -2.88 28.93
N GLU A 2 -23.05 -4.09 28.43
CA GLU A 2 -22.19 -4.67 27.39
C GLU A 2 -22.24 -3.71 26.19
N GLY A 3 -21.11 -3.06 25.90
CA GLY A 3 -21.03 -2.08 24.82
C GLY A 3 -21.31 -2.76 23.49
N SER A 4 -22.21 -2.20 22.70
CA SER A 4 -22.44 -2.61 21.32
C SER A 4 -21.73 -1.63 20.38
N VAL A 5 -21.07 -2.15 19.35
CA VAL A 5 -20.54 -1.33 18.25
C VAL A 5 -21.72 -0.63 17.55
N LYS A 6 -21.59 0.67 17.33
CA LYS A 6 -22.59 1.49 16.63
C LYS A 6 -22.03 1.95 15.30
N ILE A 7 -22.86 1.87 14.26
CA ILE A 7 -22.53 2.43 12.94
C ILE A 7 -23.56 3.50 12.59
N THR A 8 -23.09 4.72 12.35
CA THR A 8 -23.93 5.82 11.86
C THR A 8 -23.60 6.12 10.40
N ARG A 9 -24.59 6.62 9.67
CA ARG A 9 -24.43 7.11 8.29
C ARG A 9 -24.90 8.55 8.23
N GLU A 10 -24.05 9.42 7.70
CA GLU A 10 -24.36 10.80 7.39
C GLU A 10 -24.32 11.01 5.88
N LYS A 11 -25.41 11.56 5.33
CA LYS A 11 -25.46 11.99 3.93
C LYS A 11 -24.81 13.36 3.82
N LEU A 12 -23.59 13.42 3.30
CA LEU A 12 -22.85 14.67 3.17
C LEU A 12 -23.46 15.56 2.07
N ARG A 13 -23.33 15.14 0.80
CA ARG A 13 -23.87 15.87 -0.35
C ARG A 13 -23.89 15.03 -1.62
N GLU A 14 -24.63 15.51 -2.61
CA GLU A 14 -24.46 15.03 -3.98
C GLU A 14 -23.22 15.68 -4.62
N ILE A 15 -22.46 14.87 -5.33
CA ILE A 15 -21.32 15.26 -6.17
C ILE A 15 -21.58 14.82 -7.60
N VAL A 16 -20.91 15.45 -8.56
CA VAL A 16 -20.98 15.07 -9.98
C VAL A 16 -19.67 14.42 -10.36
N LEU A 17 -19.70 13.14 -10.72
CA LEU A 17 -18.54 12.43 -11.25
C LEU A 17 -18.59 12.44 -12.79
N PRO A 18 -17.44 12.64 -13.47
CA PRO A 18 -17.35 12.42 -14.91
C PRO A 18 -17.84 11.00 -15.20
N ILE A 19 -18.78 10.84 -16.13
CA ILE A 19 -19.44 9.56 -16.50
C ILE A 19 -20.60 9.14 -15.57
N LYS A 20 -20.40 9.02 -14.25
CA LYS A 20 -21.46 8.48 -13.36
C LYS A 20 -22.61 9.47 -13.11
N GLY A 21 -22.41 10.76 -13.36
CA GLY A 21 -23.40 11.80 -13.09
C GLY A 21 -23.50 12.12 -11.60
N ARG A 22 -24.70 12.47 -11.13
CA ARG A 22 -24.95 12.79 -9.71
C ARG A 22 -24.90 11.53 -8.87
N VAL A 23 -24.08 11.55 -7.83
CA VAL A 23 -23.93 10.46 -6.87
C VAL A 23 -23.88 11.01 -5.46
N GLN A 24 -24.39 10.24 -4.49
CA GLN A 24 -24.36 10.62 -3.08
C GLN A 24 -23.00 10.28 -2.47
N LEU A 25 -22.36 11.29 -1.88
CA LEU A 25 -21.23 11.11 -0.97
C LEU A 25 -21.77 10.92 0.45
N ASP A 26 -21.42 9.81 1.08
CA ASP A 26 -21.83 9.44 2.43
C ASP A 26 -20.59 9.31 3.32
N LYS A 27 -20.73 9.74 4.58
CA LYS A 27 -19.80 9.47 5.67
C LYS A 27 -20.39 8.42 6.60
N PHE A 28 -19.53 7.56 7.15
CA PHE A 28 -19.88 6.53 8.10
C PHE A 28 -18.95 6.64 9.31
N THR A 29 -19.50 6.46 10.51
CA THR A 29 -18.70 6.38 11.73
C THR A 29 -19.01 5.04 12.40
N ILE A 30 -17.97 4.25 12.65
CA ILE A 30 -18.03 2.98 13.38
C ILE A 30 -17.40 3.23 14.76
N ASP A 31 -18.16 3.03 15.84
CA ASP A 31 -17.78 3.42 17.20
C ASP A 31 -18.04 2.24 18.16
N ASN A 32 -17.02 1.85 18.94
CA ASN A 32 -17.13 0.77 19.93
C ASN A 32 -17.22 1.28 21.39
N GLY A 33 -17.31 2.58 21.60
CA GLY A 33 -17.35 3.27 22.89
C GLY A 33 -15.97 3.61 23.46
N PHE A 34 -14.88 3.12 22.88
CA PHE A 34 -13.50 3.42 23.27
C PHE A 34 -12.73 4.14 22.16
N MET A 35 -12.94 3.72 20.91
CA MET A 35 -12.37 4.34 19.72
C MET A 35 -13.42 4.41 18.62
N SER A 36 -13.20 5.28 17.64
CA SER A 36 -14.06 5.37 16.47
C SER A 36 -13.26 5.48 15.17
N VAL A 37 -13.86 5.00 14.09
CA VAL A 37 -13.31 5.02 12.74
C VAL A 37 -14.31 5.69 11.82
N GLU A 38 -13.86 6.67 11.06
CA GLU A 38 -14.68 7.35 10.07
C GLU A 38 -14.27 6.96 8.66
N LEU A 39 -15.27 6.78 7.79
CA LEU A 39 -15.07 6.41 6.40
C LEU A 39 -15.99 7.20 5.47
N ILE A 40 -15.58 7.37 4.21
CA ILE A 40 -16.47 7.83 3.13
C ILE A 40 -16.61 6.77 2.04
N ASN A 41 -17.76 6.73 1.35
CA ASN A 41 -18.00 5.78 0.26
C ASN A 41 -17.24 6.11 -1.03
N TYR A 42 -16.58 7.27 -1.12
CA TYR A 42 -15.63 7.55 -2.19
C TYR A 42 -14.29 6.89 -1.86
N GLY A 43 -13.83 5.97 -2.70
CA GLY A 43 -12.61 5.20 -2.49
C GLY A 43 -12.66 4.17 -1.38
N ALA A 44 -13.84 3.96 -0.75
CA ALA A 44 -13.97 3.23 0.51
C ALA A 44 -12.87 3.67 1.51
N THR A 45 -12.79 4.98 1.70
CA THR A 45 -11.64 5.66 2.29
C THR A 45 -11.83 5.82 3.79
N ILE A 46 -10.83 5.46 4.58
CA ILE A 46 -10.76 5.76 6.01
C ILE A 46 -10.29 7.21 6.17
N THR A 47 -11.12 8.05 6.79
CA THR A 47 -10.88 9.50 6.90
C THR A 47 -10.32 9.91 8.26
N ALA A 48 -10.67 9.17 9.31
CA ALA A 48 -10.23 9.42 10.68
C ALA A 48 -10.21 8.13 11.50
N ILE A 49 -9.31 8.06 12.49
CA ILE A 49 -9.33 7.06 13.55
C ILE A 49 -9.08 7.80 14.86
N TYR A 50 -10.13 7.97 15.67
CA TYR A 50 -10.01 8.59 16.98
C TYR A 50 -9.67 7.54 18.03
N LEU A 51 -8.55 7.74 18.73
CA LEU A 51 -8.04 6.82 19.75
C LEU A 51 -7.52 7.62 20.96
N PRO A 52 -7.93 7.32 22.20
CA PRO A 52 -7.41 8.00 23.39
C PRO A 52 -5.93 7.72 23.58
N ASP A 53 -5.21 8.67 24.18
CA ASP A 53 -3.88 8.44 24.74
C ASP A 53 -3.96 7.80 26.14
N LYS A 54 -2.82 7.51 26.76
CA LYS A 54 -2.74 6.95 28.12
C LYS A 54 -3.31 7.86 29.22
N LYS A 55 -3.65 9.12 28.91
CA LYS A 55 -4.32 10.08 29.79
C LYS A 55 -5.83 10.19 29.49
N GLY A 56 -6.33 9.44 28.50
CA GLY A 56 -7.73 9.46 28.06
C GLY A 56 -8.07 10.62 27.12
N ILE A 57 -7.09 11.26 26.50
CA ILE A 57 -7.29 12.34 25.52
C ILE A 57 -7.39 11.74 24.12
N ASP A 58 -8.57 11.85 23.51
CA ASP A 58 -8.80 11.43 22.12
C ASP A 58 -8.05 12.31 21.12
N ASP A 59 -7.50 11.68 20.10
CA ASP A 59 -6.90 12.35 18.95
C ASP A 59 -7.07 11.49 17.70
N ASP A 60 -7.04 12.13 16.54
CA ASP A 60 -7.09 11.46 15.26
C ASP A 60 -5.68 11.05 14.82
N ILE A 61 -5.46 9.74 14.73
CA ILE A 61 -4.13 9.16 14.50
C ILE A 61 -3.83 8.87 13.03
N VAL A 62 -4.66 9.31 12.09
CA VAL A 62 -4.43 9.10 10.66
C VAL A 62 -4.45 10.41 9.87
N LEU A 63 -3.65 10.50 8.82
CA LEU A 63 -3.68 11.64 7.91
C LEU A 63 -4.95 11.60 7.05
N GLY A 64 -5.49 12.77 6.75
CA GLY A 64 -6.72 12.91 5.96
C GLY A 64 -7.09 14.36 5.71
N PHE A 65 -8.24 14.59 5.07
CA PHE A 65 -8.75 15.93 4.76
C PHE A 65 -9.97 16.28 5.60
N GLU A 66 -10.05 17.55 6.03
CA GLU A 66 -11.24 18.10 6.70
C GLU A 66 -12.48 18.03 5.79
N ASN A 67 -12.31 18.51 4.56
CA ASN A 67 -13.38 18.58 3.58
C ASN A 67 -13.43 17.28 2.77
N PRO A 68 -14.55 16.53 2.78
CA PRO A 68 -14.70 15.31 1.99
C PRO A 68 -14.48 15.51 0.47
N LEU A 69 -14.67 16.72 -0.05
CA LEU A 69 -14.39 17.03 -1.46
C LEU A 69 -12.91 17.06 -1.80
N ASP A 70 -12.03 17.22 -0.82
CA ASP A 70 -10.59 17.28 -1.05
C ASP A 70 -10.01 15.91 -1.42
N TYR A 71 -10.69 14.83 -1.00
CA TYR A 71 -10.38 13.47 -1.45
C TYR A 71 -10.54 13.27 -2.96
N LEU A 72 -11.36 14.08 -3.64
CA LEU A 72 -11.58 14.02 -5.09
C LEU A 72 -10.51 14.79 -5.88
N LYS A 73 -9.68 15.59 -5.20
CA LYS A 73 -8.65 16.41 -5.87
C LYS A 73 -7.53 15.50 -6.38
N SER A 74 -6.97 15.85 -7.55
CA SER A 74 -5.84 15.11 -8.15
C SER A 74 -4.56 15.12 -7.30
N ARG A 75 -4.46 16.01 -6.32
CA ARG A 75 -3.32 16.08 -5.38
C ARG A 75 -3.47 15.18 -4.16
N ASN A 76 -4.59 14.47 -4.01
CA ASN A 76 -4.74 13.48 -2.94
C ASN A 76 -3.74 12.33 -3.19
N PRO A 77 -2.73 12.11 -2.33
CA PRO A 77 -1.80 10.99 -2.43
C PRO A 77 -2.44 9.72 -1.85
N TYR A 78 -3.70 9.47 -2.22
CA TYR A 78 -4.48 8.30 -1.81
C TYR A 78 -4.80 8.18 -0.31
N LEU A 79 -4.71 9.26 0.49
CA LEU A 79 -4.87 9.20 1.95
C LEU A 79 -6.06 8.34 2.40
N GLY A 80 -5.77 7.20 3.06
CA GLY A 80 -6.75 6.28 3.64
C GLY A 80 -7.55 5.44 2.65
N ALA A 81 -7.30 5.57 1.34
CA ALA A 81 -8.14 4.99 0.30
C ALA A 81 -7.91 3.48 0.12
N THR A 82 -8.92 2.80 -0.42
CA THR A 82 -8.78 1.43 -0.93
C THR A 82 -8.17 1.46 -2.34
N ILE A 83 -7.00 0.86 -2.49
CA ILE A 83 -6.24 0.83 -3.74
C ILE A 83 -6.59 -0.39 -4.58
N GLY A 84 -6.74 -0.22 -5.90
CA GLY A 84 -6.84 -1.33 -6.85
C GLY A 84 -7.28 -0.86 -8.26
N ARG A 85 -7.45 -1.75 -9.24
CA ARG A 85 -7.46 -3.24 -9.15
C ARG A 85 -6.12 -3.86 -8.80
N TYR A 86 -5.03 -3.14 -9.04
CA TYR A 86 -3.67 -3.57 -8.74
C TYR A 86 -2.92 -2.50 -7.95
N GLY A 87 -2.72 -2.77 -6.67
CA GLY A 87 -1.90 -1.97 -5.77
C GLY A 87 -0.43 -2.01 -6.13
N ASN A 88 0.25 -0.93 -5.77
CA ASN A 88 1.61 -0.62 -6.22
C ASN A 88 1.76 -0.58 -7.76
N ARG A 89 2.92 -0.93 -8.29
CA ARG A 89 3.37 -0.70 -9.67
C ARG A 89 3.10 -1.89 -10.60
N ILE A 90 2.79 -1.59 -11.86
CA ILE A 90 2.95 -2.49 -13.01
C ILE A 90 3.94 -1.86 -13.98
N SER A 91 5.14 -2.43 -14.06
CA SER A 91 6.22 -1.85 -14.86
C SER A 91 5.85 -1.82 -16.35
N GLY A 92 6.01 -0.66 -16.98
CA GLY A 92 5.67 -0.42 -18.39
C GLY A 92 4.17 -0.42 -18.71
N ALA A 93 3.29 -0.37 -17.69
CA ALA A 93 1.84 -0.25 -17.83
C ALA A 93 1.20 -1.25 -18.81
N ARG A 94 1.69 -2.49 -18.78
CA ARG A 94 1.19 -3.56 -19.64
C ARG A 94 1.50 -4.92 -19.04
N PHE A 95 0.72 -5.93 -19.40
CA PHE A 95 0.99 -7.32 -19.02
C PHE A 95 0.42 -8.28 -20.06
N LYS A 96 0.72 -9.58 -19.93
CA LYS A 96 0.23 -10.61 -20.84
C LYS A 96 -0.68 -11.60 -20.15
N ILE A 97 -1.78 -11.97 -20.81
CA ILE A 97 -2.62 -13.11 -20.45
C ILE A 97 -2.77 -13.97 -21.70
N SER A 98 -2.31 -15.23 -21.62
CA SER A 98 -2.40 -16.20 -22.72
C SER A 98 -1.87 -15.66 -24.06
N GLY A 99 -0.73 -14.96 -24.03
CA GLY A 99 -0.10 -14.35 -25.21
C GLY A 99 -0.66 -12.99 -25.62
N GLN A 100 -1.89 -12.63 -25.22
CA GLN A 100 -2.47 -11.32 -25.49
C GLN A 100 -1.87 -10.26 -24.56
N THR A 101 -1.40 -9.16 -25.13
CA THR A 101 -0.93 -7.98 -24.36
C THR A 101 -2.12 -7.10 -24.00
N TYR A 102 -2.22 -6.72 -22.74
CA TYR A 102 -3.13 -5.71 -22.22
C TYR A 102 -2.32 -4.48 -21.81
N TYR A 103 -2.86 -3.30 -22.08
CA TYR A 103 -2.26 -2.02 -21.71
C TYR A 103 -3.14 -1.38 -20.64
N THR A 104 -2.51 -0.91 -19.58
CA THR A 104 -3.17 -0.20 -18.48
C THR A 104 -2.81 1.28 -18.54
N SER A 105 -3.53 2.11 -17.78
CA SER A 105 -3.24 3.54 -17.75
C SER A 105 -1.85 3.83 -17.18
N MET A 106 -1.08 4.68 -17.87
CA MET A 106 0.23 5.17 -17.43
C MET A 106 0.07 6.44 -16.58
N ASN A 107 -0.47 6.30 -15.36
CA ASN A 107 -0.60 7.44 -14.44
C ASN A 107 0.72 7.81 -13.74
N SER A 108 1.74 6.94 -13.78
CA SER A 108 3.09 7.22 -13.31
C SER A 108 4.11 6.79 -14.37
N PRO A 109 4.20 7.50 -15.51
CA PRO A 109 4.98 7.06 -16.67
C PRO A 109 6.42 6.67 -16.31
N PRO A 110 6.94 5.55 -16.84
CA PRO A 110 6.33 4.65 -17.83
C PRO A 110 5.35 3.59 -17.26
N ASP A 111 4.97 3.66 -15.99
CA ASP A 111 4.26 2.59 -15.28
C ASP A 111 2.80 2.94 -14.98
N THR A 112 2.05 1.90 -14.63
CA THR A 112 0.79 2.04 -13.89
C THR A 112 1.10 1.97 -12.41
N TYR A 113 0.51 2.86 -11.63
CA TYR A 113 0.59 2.83 -10.16
C TYR A 113 -0.83 2.86 -9.57
N HIS A 114 -1.07 2.05 -8.54
CA HIS A 114 -2.31 2.05 -7.77
C HIS A 114 -3.59 1.90 -8.62
N GLY A 115 -3.52 1.05 -9.64
CA GLY A 115 -4.66 0.73 -10.49
C GLY A 115 -5.01 1.76 -11.56
N GLY A 116 -4.27 2.87 -11.69
CA GLY A 116 -4.37 3.79 -12.82
C GLY A 116 -4.95 5.17 -12.49
N ILE A 117 -5.49 5.84 -13.52
CA ILE A 117 -5.93 7.24 -13.44
C ILE A 117 -7.19 7.37 -12.58
N GLN A 118 -8.15 6.46 -12.76
CA GLN A 118 -9.38 6.32 -12.00
C GLN A 118 -9.41 4.94 -11.32
N GLY A 119 -8.41 4.65 -10.48
CA GLY A 119 -8.36 3.45 -9.65
C GLY A 119 -9.53 3.35 -8.66
N LEU A 120 -9.57 2.26 -7.89
CA LEU A 120 -10.62 1.99 -6.90
C LEU A 120 -10.78 3.11 -5.84
N ASP A 121 -9.70 3.82 -5.57
CA ASP A 121 -9.60 4.98 -4.68
C ASP A 121 -10.46 6.17 -5.15
N LYS A 122 -10.72 6.25 -6.46
CA LYS A 122 -11.47 7.34 -7.08
C LYS A 122 -12.90 6.97 -7.48
N LYS A 123 -13.37 5.79 -7.07
CA LYS A 123 -14.73 5.32 -7.38
C LYS A 123 -15.68 5.60 -6.22
N ILE A 124 -16.95 5.85 -6.54
CA ILE A 124 -18.02 5.85 -5.54
C ILE A 124 -18.55 4.42 -5.37
N TRP A 125 -18.42 3.90 -4.15
CA TRP A 125 -18.82 2.56 -3.76
C TRP A 125 -20.28 2.54 -3.28
N ASP A 126 -20.98 1.45 -3.56
CA ASP A 126 -22.28 1.19 -2.97
C ASP A 126 -22.08 0.68 -1.53
N ALA A 127 -22.69 1.36 -0.56
CA ALA A 127 -22.45 1.12 0.86
C ALA A 127 -23.74 0.68 1.56
N ARG A 128 -23.63 -0.41 2.32
CA ARG A 128 -24.71 -0.97 3.14
C ARG A 128 -24.20 -1.44 4.49
N LEU A 129 -25.10 -1.48 5.46
CA LEU A 129 -24.82 -2.02 6.80
C LEU A 129 -25.34 -3.46 6.86
N GLU A 130 -24.49 -4.37 7.31
CA GLU A 130 -24.82 -5.77 7.59
C GLU A 130 -24.44 -6.05 9.06
N ASP A 131 -25.43 -6.12 9.95
CA ASP A 131 -25.21 -6.20 11.39
C ASP A 131 -24.26 -5.08 11.89
N ASN A 132 -23.14 -5.43 12.53
CA ASN A 132 -22.09 -4.50 12.98
C ASN A 132 -20.95 -4.36 11.96
N THR A 133 -21.26 -4.50 10.66
CA THR A 133 -20.28 -4.41 9.57
C THR A 133 -20.70 -3.36 8.54
N LEU A 134 -19.78 -2.46 8.19
CA LEU A 134 -19.92 -1.62 7.00
C LEU A 134 -19.40 -2.38 5.77
N VAL A 135 -20.28 -2.62 4.80
CA VAL A 135 -19.95 -3.32 3.55
C VAL A 135 -20.03 -2.34 2.40
N MET A 136 -18.92 -2.16 1.70
CA MET A 136 -18.84 -1.36 0.48
C MET A 136 -18.56 -2.27 -0.71
N THR A 137 -19.25 -2.05 -1.82
CA THR A 137 -19.05 -2.80 -3.06
C THR A 137 -18.85 -1.89 -4.27
N TYR A 138 -18.02 -2.35 -5.21
CA TYR A 138 -17.84 -1.69 -6.49
C TYR A 138 -17.70 -2.73 -7.60
N LYS A 139 -18.38 -2.47 -8.72
CA LYS A 139 -18.22 -3.26 -9.95
C LYS A 139 -17.33 -2.49 -10.92
N SER A 140 -16.13 -2.99 -11.14
CA SER A 140 -15.22 -2.50 -12.17
C SER A 140 -15.49 -3.31 -13.45
N TYR A 141 -15.88 -2.64 -14.53
CA TYR A 141 -16.28 -3.30 -15.78
C TYR A 141 -15.08 -3.76 -16.62
N ASP A 142 -15.27 -4.72 -17.52
CA ASP A 142 -14.24 -5.15 -18.48
C ASP A 142 -13.53 -3.93 -19.11
N LEU A 143 -12.19 -3.95 -19.04
CA LEU A 143 -11.29 -2.90 -19.52
C LEU A 143 -11.33 -1.55 -18.77
N ASP A 144 -11.96 -1.46 -17.60
CA ASP A 144 -11.77 -0.32 -16.68
C ASP A 144 -10.28 -0.21 -16.33
N GLU A 145 -9.68 0.96 -16.62
CA GLU A 145 -8.22 1.22 -16.56
C GLU A 145 -7.35 0.24 -17.39
N GLY A 146 -7.96 -0.48 -18.35
CA GLY A 146 -7.28 -1.44 -19.23
C GLY A 146 -7.22 -2.88 -18.71
N PHE A 147 -7.81 -3.16 -17.54
CA PHE A 147 -7.82 -4.51 -16.95
C PHE A 147 -8.96 -5.38 -17.49
N PRO A 148 -8.70 -6.60 -17.99
CA PRO A 148 -9.75 -7.47 -18.52
C PRO A 148 -10.67 -8.02 -17.44
N GLY A 149 -11.89 -8.36 -17.82
CA GLY A 149 -12.92 -8.95 -16.95
C GLY A 149 -13.68 -7.91 -16.13
N ASP A 150 -14.96 -8.19 -15.92
CA ASP A 150 -15.73 -7.56 -14.85
C ASP A 150 -15.19 -8.08 -13.52
N LEU A 151 -14.82 -7.17 -12.62
CA LEU A 151 -14.41 -7.45 -11.26
C LEU A 151 -15.44 -6.87 -10.28
N CYS A 152 -16.08 -7.72 -9.50
CA CYS A 152 -16.93 -7.31 -8.38
C CYS A 152 -16.10 -7.34 -7.11
N VAL A 153 -15.81 -6.16 -6.55
CA VAL A 153 -14.99 -5.99 -5.36
C VAL A 153 -15.88 -5.65 -4.17
N LYS A 154 -15.53 -6.19 -3.00
CA LYS A 154 -16.17 -5.94 -1.71
C LYS A 154 -15.11 -5.58 -0.68
N ALA A 155 -15.34 -4.50 0.06
CA ALA A 155 -14.59 -4.13 1.26
C ALA A 155 -15.53 -4.23 2.46
N LYS A 156 -15.13 -4.95 3.51
CA LYS A 156 -15.83 -5.00 4.79
C LYS A 156 -14.98 -4.34 5.87
N PHE A 157 -15.59 -3.45 6.64
CA PHE A 157 -14.97 -2.79 7.79
C PHE A 157 -15.72 -3.19 9.06
N ILE A 158 -14.99 -3.77 10.01
CA ILE A 158 -15.53 -4.30 11.28
C ILE A 158 -14.67 -3.75 12.40
N LEU A 159 -15.24 -2.90 13.26
CA LEU A 159 -14.61 -2.49 14.51
C LEU A 159 -15.09 -3.43 15.62
N THR A 160 -14.18 -4.03 16.37
CA THR A 160 -14.53 -4.95 17.47
C THR A 160 -14.47 -4.25 18.83
N MET A 161 -15.05 -4.87 19.85
CA MET A 161 -14.94 -4.40 21.24
C MET A 161 -13.51 -4.55 21.82
N GLN A 162 -12.62 -5.25 21.11
CA GLN A 162 -11.21 -5.43 21.47
C GLN A 162 -10.30 -4.44 20.74
N ASN A 163 -10.86 -3.31 20.27
CA ASN A 163 -10.14 -2.24 19.57
C ASN A 163 -9.40 -2.73 18.32
N GLN A 164 -10.06 -3.60 17.54
CA GLN A 164 -9.54 -4.08 16.27
C GLN A 164 -10.39 -3.53 15.13
N LEU A 165 -9.75 -2.86 14.17
CA LEU A 165 -10.33 -2.62 12.86
C LEU A 165 -9.93 -3.76 11.93
N ILE A 166 -10.88 -4.62 11.60
CA ILE A 166 -10.72 -5.71 10.63
C ILE A 166 -11.23 -5.23 9.27
N ILE A 167 -10.35 -5.28 8.27
CA ILE A 167 -10.65 -4.95 6.88
C ILE A 167 -10.56 -6.22 6.06
N ILE A 168 -11.64 -6.57 5.36
CA ILE A 168 -11.67 -7.74 4.46
C ILE A 168 -11.99 -7.28 3.06
N TYR A 169 -11.03 -7.45 2.16
CA TYR A 169 -11.26 -7.33 0.73
C TYR A 169 -11.58 -8.70 0.15
N SER A 170 -12.64 -8.78 -0.65
CA SER A 170 -12.86 -9.92 -1.51
C SER A 170 -13.29 -9.52 -2.91
N ALA A 171 -12.93 -10.35 -3.90
CA ALA A 171 -13.28 -10.08 -5.29
C ALA A 171 -13.56 -11.35 -6.08
N ILE A 172 -14.49 -11.26 -7.02
CA ILE A 172 -14.77 -12.29 -8.01
C ILE A 172 -14.74 -11.69 -9.41
N THR A 173 -14.37 -12.50 -10.40
CA THR A 173 -14.22 -12.08 -11.79
C THR A 173 -14.92 -13.02 -12.76
N ASN A 174 -15.30 -12.51 -13.93
CA ASN A 174 -15.78 -13.32 -15.06
C ASN A 174 -14.66 -13.70 -16.05
N ARG A 175 -13.46 -13.10 -15.95
CA ARG A 175 -12.29 -13.41 -16.79
C ARG A 175 -11.01 -13.38 -15.96
N LYS A 176 -9.97 -14.11 -16.39
CA LYS A 176 -8.65 -14.04 -15.75
C LYS A 176 -8.15 -12.59 -15.75
N THR A 177 -7.81 -12.06 -14.57
CA THR A 177 -7.35 -10.66 -14.40
C THR A 177 -6.39 -10.56 -13.23
N PRO A 178 -5.38 -9.67 -13.25
CA PRO A 178 -4.58 -9.40 -12.07
C PRO A 178 -5.39 -8.65 -11.01
N VAL A 179 -5.19 -8.99 -9.74
CA VAL A 179 -5.82 -8.35 -8.57
C VAL A 179 -4.80 -8.24 -7.44
N ASN A 180 -4.64 -7.04 -6.91
CA ASN A 180 -3.90 -6.75 -5.68
C ASN A 180 -4.59 -5.55 -5.02
N ILE A 181 -5.30 -5.74 -3.91
CA ILE A 181 -6.06 -4.67 -3.26
C ILE A 181 -5.38 -4.32 -1.94
N GLN A 182 -5.12 -3.03 -1.71
CA GLN A 182 -4.40 -2.53 -0.54
C GLN A 182 -5.19 -1.40 0.15
N ASN A 183 -4.75 -0.95 1.32
CA ASN A 183 -5.24 0.26 1.96
C ASN A 183 -4.09 1.26 2.16
N GLU A 184 -4.30 2.53 1.81
CA GLU A 184 -3.28 3.57 1.87
C GLU A 184 -3.42 4.50 3.10
N CYS A 185 -3.64 3.94 4.28
CA CYS A 185 -3.75 4.74 5.49
C CYS A 185 -2.37 5.13 6.03
N TYR A 186 -2.16 6.44 6.24
CA TYR A 186 -0.95 6.98 6.84
C TYR A 186 -1.22 7.28 8.32
N PHE A 187 -0.44 6.66 9.21
CA PHE A 187 -0.59 6.75 10.66
C PHE A 187 0.41 7.76 11.26
N ASN A 188 -0.06 8.46 12.29
CA ASN A 188 0.77 9.18 13.25
C ASN A 188 0.09 9.03 14.63
N LEU A 189 0.60 8.12 15.46
CA LEU A 189 0.04 7.77 16.77
C LEU A 189 0.21 8.88 17.81
N ALA A 190 1.03 9.90 17.52
CA ALA A 190 1.09 11.10 18.34
C ALA A 190 -0.09 12.06 18.06
N GLY A 191 -0.81 11.86 16.95
CA GLY A 191 -1.85 12.75 16.43
C GLY A 191 -1.46 13.30 15.06
N HIS A 192 -2.41 13.38 14.13
CA HIS A 192 -2.13 13.77 12.74
C HIS A 192 -1.62 15.22 12.59
N THR A 193 -1.91 16.09 13.56
CA THR A 193 -1.49 17.51 13.57
C THR A 193 -0.03 17.70 13.98
N THR A 194 0.60 16.66 14.55
CA THR A 194 1.94 16.77 15.16
C THR A 194 3.08 16.83 14.13
N GLY A 195 2.81 16.35 12.91
CA GLY A 195 3.73 16.38 11.78
C GLY A 195 5.03 15.60 12.01
N LYS A 196 6.09 16.01 11.29
CA LYS A 196 7.39 15.31 11.28
C LYS A 196 8.06 15.21 12.65
N PHE A 197 7.84 16.15 13.57
CA PHE A 197 8.60 16.14 14.82
C PHE A 197 8.30 14.90 15.67
N LEU A 198 7.02 14.55 15.82
CA LEU A 198 6.65 13.41 16.65
C LEU A 198 6.62 12.08 15.89
N ILE A 199 6.62 12.08 14.55
CA ILE A 199 6.83 10.82 13.81
C ILE A 199 8.18 10.20 14.14
N LEU A 200 9.22 11.04 14.33
CA LEU A 200 10.59 10.57 14.62
C LEU A 200 10.66 9.84 15.98
N GLU A 201 9.75 10.15 16.90
CA GLU A 201 9.65 9.52 18.22
C GLU A 201 8.90 8.18 18.19
N HIS A 202 8.34 7.79 17.05
CA HIS A 202 7.73 6.48 16.92
C HIS A 202 8.81 5.40 16.84
N GLU A 203 8.48 4.22 17.33
CA GLU A 203 9.29 3.04 17.17
C GLU A 203 8.52 2.03 16.33
N LEU A 204 9.23 1.38 15.40
CA LEU A 204 8.66 0.50 14.41
C LEU A 204 9.37 -0.86 14.46
N LYS A 205 8.62 -1.91 14.16
CA LYS A 205 9.13 -3.27 13.96
C LYS A 205 8.40 -3.90 12.79
N VAL A 206 9.13 -4.61 11.92
CA VAL A 206 8.57 -5.43 10.84
C VAL A 206 9.03 -6.87 11.04
N ASN A 207 8.09 -7.80 11.18
CA ASN A 207 8.38 -9.21 11.47
C ASN A 207 8.72 -9.99 10.19
N SER A 208 9.69 -9.49 9.42
CA SER A 208 10.14 -10.08 8.15
C SER A 208 11.62 -10.43 8.21
N GLN A 209 11.98 -11.51 7.52
CA GLN A 209 13.38 -11.88 7.29
C GLN A 209 13.87 -11.43 5.91
N TYR A 210 12.96 -11.04 5.02
CA TYR A 210 13.28 -10.70 3.63
C TYR A 210 12.65 -9.39 3.18
N TYR A 211 13.28 -8.75 2.22
CA TYR A 211 12.74 -7.60 1.50
C TYR A 211 12.91 -7.78 -0.02
N VAL A 212 12.14 -7.03 -0.80
CA VAL A 212 12.23 -7.01 -2.26
C VAL A 212 13.38 -6.11 -2.66
N VAL A 213 14.33 -6.64 -3.43
CA VAL A 213 15.43 -5.83 -3.99
C VAL A 213 14.88 -4.95 -5.10
N THR A 214 15.23 -3.67 -5.06
CA THR A 214 14.86 -2.69 -6.07
C THR A 214 16.07 -2.13 -6.79
N THR A 215 15.87 -1.73 -8.05
CA THR A 215 16.80 -0.88 -8.80
C THR A 215 16.87 0.53 -8.19
N GLU A 216 17.85 1.33 -8.62
CA GLU A 216 18.03 2.72 -8.17
C GLU A 216 16.80 3.61 -8.44
N ASP A 217 16.03 3.31 -9.48
CA ASP A 217 14.76 3.99 -9.80
C ASP A 217 13.53 3.39 -9.09
N GLY A 218 13.74 2.53 -8.09
CA GLY A 218 12.72 1.99 -7.19
C GLY A 218 11.85 0.89 -7.81
N ARG A 219 12.32 0.18 -8.84
CA ARG A 219 11.59 -0.94 -9.46
C ARG A 219 12.05 -2.28 -8.92
N PRO A 220 11.15 -3.24 -8.63
CA PRO A 220 11.53 -4.58 -8.24
C PRO A 220 12.43 -5.25 -9.29
N THR A 221 13.52 -5.89 -8.85
CA THR A 221 14.38 -6.68 -9.73
C THR A 221 13.82 -8.09 -9.98
N GLY A 222 12.93 -8.56 -9.10
CA GLY A 222 12.47 -9.94 -9.02
C GLY A 222 13.24 -10.77 -7.99
N GLU A 223 14.21 -10.18 -7.31
CA GLU A 223 14.98 -10.80 -6.24
C GLU A 223 14.42 -10.38 -4.87
N VAL A 224 14.60 -11.27 -3.90
CA VAL A 224 14.37 -11.00 -2.48
C VAL A 224 15.66 -11.30 -1.75
N ASP A 225 16.02 -10.47 -0.78
CA ASP A 225 17.25 -10.62 0.00
C ASP A 225 16.95 -10.58 1.50
N GLU A 226 17.89 -11.09 2.30
CA GLU A 226 17.80 -11.09 3.75
C GLU A 226 17.94 -9.68 4.32
N VAL A 227 17.12 -9.36 5.31
CA VAL A 227 17.25 -8.08 6.01
C VAL A 227 18.45 -8.07 6.96
N GLU A 228 18.98 -9.24 7.33
CA GLU A 228 20.02 -9.37 8.35
C GLU A 228 21.29 -8.60 8.01
N SER A 229 21.78 -7.80 8.96
CA SER A 229 22.96 -6.95 8.78
C SER A 229 22.81 -5.91 7.67
N THR A 230 21.57 -5.61 7.26
CA THR A 230 21.24 -4.50 6.36
C THR A 230 20.52 -3.40 7.12
N PHE A 231 20.46 -2.21 6.52
CA PHE A 231 19.67 -1.11 7.02
C PHE A 231 18.14 -1.39 7.04
N PHE A 232 17.68 -2.37 6.25
CA PHE A 232 16.29 -2.81 6.24
C PHE A 232 15.94 -3.74 7.40
N ASP A 233 16.88 -4.07 8.30
CA ASP A 233 16.65 -4.92 9.48
C ASP A 233 15.80 -4.21 10.54
N LEU A 234 14.48 -4.32 10.39
CA LEU A 234 13.50 -3.82 11.33
C LEU A 234 12.92 -4.95 12.19
N ARG A 235 13.64 -6.07 12.35
CA ARG A 235 13.18 -7.23 13.14
C ARG A 235 13.09 -6.94 14.63
N GLU A 236 13.80 -5.93 15.11
CA GLU A 236 13.68 -5.38 16.46
C GLU A 236 12.98 -4.01 16.43
N MET A 237 12.59 -3.49 17.60
CA MET A 237 12.03 -2.14 17.69
C MET A 237 13.11 -1.11 17.38
N ILE A 238 12.97 -0.39 16.27
CA ILE A 238 13.88 0.69 15.84
C ILE A 238 13.12 2.02 15.84
N SER A 239 13.78 3.10 16.24
CA SER A 239 13.16 4.43 16.19
C SER A 239 13.01 4.90 14.73
N MET A 240 11.89 5.54 14.41
CA MET A 240 11.67 6.14 13.10
C MET A 240 12.70 7.23 12.79
N LYS A 241 13.26 7.87 13.82
CA LYS A 241 14.42 8.75 13.67
C LYS A 241 15.60 8.03 13.03
N ASP A 242 15.99 6.87 13.56
CA ASP A 242 17.14 6.13 13.04
C ASP A 242 16.88 5.58 11.62
N VAL A 243 15.61 5.28 11.30
CA VAL A 243 15.20 4.89 9.95
C VAL A 243 15.20 6.07 8.97
N ILE A 244 14.82 7.27 9.41
CA ILE A 244 14.73 8.45 8.52
C ILE A 244 16.08 9.13 8.35
N ASP A 245 16.90 9.18 9.40
CA ASP A 245 18.19 9.89 9.43
C ASP A 245 19.37 9.01 8.95
N SER A 246 19.10 7.82 8.42
CA SER A 246 20.14 6.88 7.97
C SER A 246 20.96 7.45 6.81
N GLU A 247 22.28 7.21 6.84
CA GLU A 247 23.20 7.68 5.80
C GLU A 247 23.00 6.95 4.45
N GLU A 248 22.51 5.71 4.49
CA GLU A 248 21.93 5.04 3.33
C GLU A 248 20.46 5.45 3.26
N GLU A 249 20.08 6.24 2.25
CA GLU A 249 18.72 6.77 2.11
C GLU A 249 17.70 5.61 2.17
N PHE A 250 16.90 5.51 3.24
CA PHE A 250 15.68 4.72 3.21
C PHE A 250 14.84 5.29 2.08
N SER A 251 14.74 4.56 0.97
CA SER A 251 13.82 4.91 -0.10
C SER A 251 12.45 5.10 0.52
N ASP A 252 11.67 6.07 0.03
CA ASP A 252 10.33 6.39 0.58
C ASP A 252 9.47 5.13 0.82
N GLU A 253 9.70 4.08 0.05
CA GLU A 253 9.00 2.81 0.09
C GLU A 253 9.98 1.62 0.19
N VAL A 254 9.71 0.66 1.08
CA VAL A 254 10.40 -0.64 1.16
C VAL A 254 9.39 -1.77 1.33
N SER A 255 9.54 -2.86 0.58
CA SER A 255 8.61 -3.99 0.59
C SER A 255 9.20 -5.22 1.25
N TYR A 256 8.58 -5.66 2.34
CA TYR A 256 8.97 -6.81 3.16
C TYR A 256 8.14 -8.06 2.82
N CYS A 257 8.79 -9.23 2.78
CA CYS A 257 8.17 -10.49 2.34
C CYS A 257 7.94 -11.49 3.48
N PHE A 258 6.75 -12.10 3.51
CA PHE A 258 6.35 -13.03 4.58
C PHE A 258 6.05 -14.42 4.02
N ALA A 259 6.81 -15.43 4.46
CA ALA A 259 6.59 -16.83 4.10
C ALA A 259 5.38 -17.45 4.81
N GLY A 260 4.76 -18.46 4.18
CA GLY A 260 3.65 -19.25 4.73
C GLY A 260 2.26 -18.67 4.47
N ASP A 261 1.22 -19.42 4.84
CA ASP A 261 -0.18 -19.04 4.63
C ASP A 261 -0.85 -18.52 5.92
N GLY A 262 -1.97 -17.81 5.72
CA GLY A 262 -2.85 -17.36 6.80
C GLY A 262 -2.38 -16.08 7.50
N LEU A 263 -3.17 -15.66 8.48
CA LEU A 263 -2.96 -14.40 9.20
C LEU A 263 -1.66 -14.46 10.04
N LYS A 264 -0.84 -13.41 9.96
CA LYS A 264 0.45 -13.23 10.66
C LYS A 264 0.56 -11.81 11.19
N ASN A 265 1.27 -11.62 12.29
CA ASN A 265 1.70 -10.29 12.75
C ASN A 265 2.82 -9.80 11.83
N VAL A 266 2.55 -8.79 11.00
CA VAL A 266 3.49 -8.32 9.98
C VAL A 266 4.29 -7.10 10.45
N ALA A 267 3.71 -6.25 11.28
CA ALA A 267 4.37 -5.04 11.78
C ALA A 267 3.76 -4.54 13.09
N TYR A 268 4.55 -3.71 13.77
CA TYR A 268 4.17 -3.02 15.00
C TYR A 268 4.70 -1.59 14.96
N LEU A 269 3.86 -0.66 15.42
CA LEU A 269 4.18 0.76 15.55
C LEU A 269 3.79 1.21 16.96
N ARG A 270 4.66 1.95 17.64
CA ARG A 270 4.41 2.50 18.98
C ARG A 270 4.84 3.96 19.05
N HIS A 271 4.10 4.73 19.83
CA HIS A 271 4.52 6.05 20.27
C HIS A 271 4.46 6.10 21.81
N GLN A 272 5.63 6.10 22.44
CA GLN A 272 5.75 5.93 23.89
C GLN A 272 5.09 7.07 24.70
N GLU A 273 5.16 8.30 24.20
CA GLU A 273 4.62 9.46 24.92
C GLU A 273 3.09 9.47 24.97
N SER A 274 2.40 9.15 23.86
CA SER A 274 0.94 8.97 23.89
C SER A 274 0.54 7.63 24.52
N GLY A 275 1.44 6.65 24.55
CA GLY A 275 1.14 5.28 24.98
C GLY A 275 0.26 4.52 23.99
N ARG A 276 0.08 5.05 22.77
CA ARG A 276 -0.69 4.40 21.71
C ARG A 276 0.22 3.43 20.95
N SER A 277 -0.32 2.28 20.59
CA SER A 277 0.34 1.35 19.66
C SER A 277 -0.62 0.69 18.69
N LEU A 278 -0.07 0.27 17.55
CA LEU A 278 -0.75 -0.39 16.46
C LEU A 278 0.00 -1.68 16.13
N THR A 279 -0.69 -2.81 16.23
CA THR A 279 -0.21 -4.09 15.69
C THR A 279 -0.97 -4.42 14.42
N ILE A 280 -0.25 -4.79 13.37
CA ILE A 280 -0.80 -5.05 12.04
C ILE A 280 -0.69 -6.54 11.77
N TYR A 281 -1.82 -7.15 11.45
CA TYR A 281 -1.87 -8.53 10.97
C TYR A 281 -2.38 -8.58 9.54
N SER A 282 -1.82 -9.47 8.73
CA SER A 282 -2.30 -9.72 7.37
C SER A 282 -2.10 -11.17 6.95
N ASP A 283 -2.91 -11.62 5.99
CA ASP A 283 -2.79 -12.89 5.29
C ASP A 283 -2.03 -12.77 3.95
N GLN A 284 -1.53 -11.58 3.62
CA GLN A 284 -0.82 -11.30 2.38
C GLN A 284 0.68 -11.62 2.47
N PRO A 285 1.33 -11.89 1.32
CA PRO A 285 2.76 -12.24 1.29
C PRO A 285 3.69 -11.03 1.42
N CYS A 286 3.19 -9.79 1.32
CA CYS A 286 4.00 -8.59 1.38
C CYS A 286 3.38 -7.51 2.26
N LEU A 287 4.25 -6.73 2.89
CA LEU A 287 3.96 -5.44 3.51
C LEU A 287 4.90 -4.41 2.89
N THR A 288 4.33 -3.40 2.26
CA THR A 288 5.07 -2.23 1.80
C THR A 288 4.99 -1.13 2.86
N LEU A 289 6.13 -0.76 3.43
CA LEU A 289 6.29 0.34 4.37
C LEU A 289 6.59 1.62 3.60
N LYS A 290 5.85 2.71 3.88
CA LYS A 290 6.03 3.99 3.18
C LYS A 290 6.06 5.19 4.13
N LEU A 291 7.02 6.11 3.95
CA LEU A 291 7.34 7.18 4.90
C LEU A 291 6.80 8.58 4.53
N ALA A 292 5.98 8.68 3.47
CA ALA A 292 5.41 9.96 3.03
C ALA A 292 6.48 11.03 2.70
N GLN A 293 7.68 10.63 2.28
CA GLN A 293 8.76 11.55 1.92
C GLN A 293 8.38 12.43 0.71
N ASP A 294 7.44 11.97 -0.11
CA ASP A 294 6.96 12.68 -1.31
C ASP A 294 5.90 13.76 -1.05
N PHE A 295 5.46 13.94 0.20
CA PHE A 295 4.40 14.89 0.56
C PHE A 295 4.86 16.35 0.44
N LYS A 296 4.13 17.12 -0.39
CA LYS A 296 4.43 18.54 -0.70
C LYS A 296 3.34 19.48 -0.19
N ASN A 297 3.37 19.78 1.11
CA ASN A 297 2.45 20.72 1.79
C ASN A 297 0.97 20.41 1.49
N ILE A 298 0.53 19.23 1.86
CA ILE A 298 -0.85 18.80 1.71
C ILE A 298 -1.66 19.42 2.85
N HIS A 299 -2.66 20.23 2.51
CA HIS A 299 -3.58 20.80 3.49
C HIS A 299 -4.53 19.70 3.97
N GLY A 300 -4.42 19.35 5.24
CA GLY A 300 -5.13 18.25 5.89
C GLY A 300 -6.35 18.68 6.70
N LYS A 301 -6.64 17.89 7.74
CA LYS A 301 -7.65 18.17 8.77
C LYS A 301 -7.15 19.25 9.73
N GLU A 302 -8.06 19.98 10.39
CA GLU A 302 -7.72 20.93 11.47
C GLU A 302 -6.58 21.92 11.12
N ASP A 303 -6.59 22.45 9.89
CA ASP A 303 -5.55 23.34 9.34
C ASP A 303 -4.12 22.76 9.33
N ALA A 304 -3.96 21.46 9.58
CA ALA A 304 -2.68 20.77 9.51
C ALA A 304 -2.11 20.83 8.08
N VAL A 305 -0.79 20.93 7.98
CA VAL A 305 -0.07 20.87 6.71
C VAL A 305 0.86 19.68 6.75
N TYR A 306 0.49 18.61 6.04
CA TYR A 306 1.32 17.41 5.94
C TYR A 306 2.46 17.65 4.94
N LYS A 307 3.68 17.46 5.44
CA LYS A 307 4.95 17.54 4.72
C LYS A 307 5.60 16.15 4.70
N GLU A 308 6.79 16.07 4.12
CA GLU A 308 7.67 14.90 4.25
C GLU A 308 7.67 14.33 5.67
N ASN A 309 7.51 13.01 5.78
CA ASN A 309 7.55 12.28 7.05
C ASN A 309 6.47 12.75 8.04
N SER A 310 5.26 13.09 7.58
CA SER A 310 4.15 13.43 8.51
C SER A 310 3.41 12.20 9.04
N GLY A 311 3.61 11.04 8.42
CA GLY A 311 3.00 9.78 8.81
C GLY A 311 3.63 8.59 8.09
N VAL A 312 3.26 7.39 8.49
CA VAL A 312 3.77 6.13 7.95
C VAL A 312 2.64 5.23 7.48
N CYS A 313 2.78 4.62 6.30
CA CYS A 313 1.79 3.72 5.71
C CYS A 313 2.29 2.28 5.68
N PHE A 314 1.36 1.34 5.85
CA PHE A 314 1.60 -0.10 5.90
C PHE A 314 0.68 -0.82 4.91
N GLN A 315 1.10 -0.89 3.64
CA GLN A 315 0.29 -1.47 2.57
C GLN A 315 0.52 -2.98 2.50
N THR A 316 -0.37 -3.77 3.07
CA THR A 316 -0.32 -5.23 2.91
C THR A 316 -0.90 -5.64 1.56
N GLY A 317 -0.31 -6.62 0.89
CA GLY A 317 -0.73 -7.03 -0.45
C GLY A 317 0.20 -8.06 -1.07
N ASN A 318 0.04 -8.30 -2.37
CA ASN A 318 1.06 -9.00 -3.13
C ASN A 318 2.31 -8.13 -3.32
N LEU A 319 3.44 -8.76 -3.66
CA LEU A 319 4.70 -8.06 -3.92
C LEU A 319 4.52 -7.05 -5.08
N PRO A 320 5.15 -5.86 -4.98
CA PRO A 320 5.23 -4.92 -6.09
C PRO A 320 5.63 -5.60 -7.40
N ASP A 321 4.94 -5.25 -8.49
CA ASP A 321 5.23 -5.74 -9.83
C ASP A 321 5.26 -7.28 -9.99
N ALA A 322 4.65 -8.05 -9.09
CA ALA A 322 4.55 -9.52 -9.19
C ALA A 322 4.03 -10.05 -10.53
N ILE A 323 3.29 -9.23 -11.29
CA ILE A 323 2.86 -9.55 -12.65
C ILE A 323 4.00 -9.68 -13.67
N ARG A 324 5.18 -9.11 -13.37
CA ARG A 324 6.40 -9.17 -14.17
C ARG A 324 7.38 -10.24 -13.71
N HIS A 325 7.30 -10.66 -12.47
CA HIS A 325 8.26 -11.56 -11.85
C HIS A 325 7.59 -12.90 -11.52
N SER A 326 7.80 -13.92 -12.37
CA SER A 326 7.18 -15.24 -12.20
C SER A 326 7.60 -15.99 -10.94
N CYS A 327 8.69 -15.57 -10.29
CA CYS A 327 9.12 -16.05 -8.97
C CYS A 327 8.28 -15.49 -7.82
N PHE A 328 7.54 -14.39 -8.02
CA PHE A 328 6.66 -13.81 -7.01
C PHE A 328 5.30 -14.53 -7.00
N PRO A 329 4.51 -14.40 -5.91
CA PRO A 329 3.19 -15.00 -5.83
C PRO A 329 2.29 -14.55 -6.98
N CYS A 330 1.57 -15.50 -7.57
CA CYS A 330 0.74 -15.24 -8.76
C CYS A 330 -0.33 -14.17 -8.46
N PRO A 331 -0.37 -13.05 -9.21
CA PRO A 331 -1.36 -12.00 -8.97
C PRO A 331 -2.69 -12.22 -9.69
N PHE A 332 -2.85 -13.31 -10.46
CA PHE A 332 -4.01 -13.49 -11.32
C PHE A 332 -5.16 -14.21 -10.61
N LEU A 333 -6.33 -13.54 -10.56
CA LEU A 333 -7.59 -14.14 -10.19
C LEU A 333 -8.23 -14.84 -11.40
N LEU A 334 -8.76 -16.05 -11.20
CA LEU A 334 -9.47 -16.83 -12.22
C LEU A 334 -10.99 -16.83 -11.99
N PRO A 335 -11.81 -16.99 -13.05
CA PRO A 335 -13.25 -17.22 -12.89
C PRO A 335 -13.52 -18.44 -12.01
N GLY A 336 -14.48 -18.32 -11.10
CA GLY A 336 -14.84 -19.36 -10.14
C GLY A 336 -13.96 -19.43 -8.88
N ALA A 337 -12.86 -18.68 -8.84
CA ALA A 337 -12.09 -18.43 -7.61
C ALA A 337 -12.53 -17.12 -6.94
N GLU A 338 -12.22 -16.97 -5.65
CA GLU A 338 -12.40 -15.73 -4.89
C GLU A 338 -11.03 -15.20 -4.47
N TYR A 339 -10.77 -13.92 -4.74
CA TYR A 339 -9.68 -13.19 -4.11
C TYR A 339 -10.08 -12.86 -2.68
N ARG A 340 -9.15 -13.02 -1.73
CA ARG A 340 -9.36 -12.63 -0.33
C ARG A 340 -8.09 -12.01 0.23
N HIS A 341 -8.26 -10.92 0.95
CA HIS A 341 -7.21 -10.24 1.70
C HIS A 341 -7.81 -9.73 3.01
N THR A 342 -7.23 -10.17 4.12
CA THR A 342 -7.60 -9.75 5.48
C THR A 342 -6.50 -8.89 6.08
N ILE A 343 -6.87 -7.71 6.59
CA ILE A 343 -6.03 -6.83 7.39
C ILE A 343 -6.67 -6.71 8.77
N VAL A 344 -5.86 -6.78 9.82
CA VAL A 344 -6.31 -6.42 11.17
C VAL A 344 -5.38 -5.38 11.74
N TRP A 345 -5.92 -4.22 12.08
CA TRP A 345 -5.25 -3.20 12.86
C TRP A 345 -5.75 -3.28 14.29
N LYS A 346 -4.90 -3.73 15.20
CA LYS A 346 -5.19 -3.87 16.62
C LYS A 346 -4.56 -2.70 17.36
N PHE A 347 -5.40 -1.88 17.98
CA PHE A 347 -4.98 -0.69 18.69
C PHE A 347 -4.91 -0.93 20.19
N ARG A 348 -3.90 -0.33 20.82
CA ARG A 348 -3.68 -0.39 22.25
C ARG A 348 -3.29 0.95 22.80
N VAL A 349 -3.60 1.11 24.08
CA VAL A 349 -3.29 2.28 24.87
C VAL A 349 -2.81 1.81 26.24
N ASP A 350 -1.58 2.20 26.59
CA ASP A 350 -0.96 1.84 27.86
C ASP A 350 -1.84 2.25 29.04
N GLY A 351 -2.07 1.30 29.96
CA GLY A 351 -2.88 1.52 31.16
C GLY A 351 -4.41 1.57 30.93
N LEU A 352 -4.88 1.64 29.68
CA LEU A 352 -6.31 1.65 29.34
C LEU A 352 -6.79 0.37 28.63
N THR A 353 -5.86 -0.46 28.13
CA THR A 353 -6.17 -1.71 27.40
C THR A 353 -5.36 -2.90 27.96
N ASP A 354 -5.93 -4.11 27.93
CA ASP A 354 -5.28 -5.34 28.42
C ASP A 354 -3.97 -5.62 27.67
N PRO A 355 -2.87 -6.07 28.31
CA PRO A 355 -1.55 -6.34 27.67
C PRO A 355 -1.54 -7.45 26.60
N ASP A 356 -0.49 -7.52 25.78
CA ASP A 356 -0.39 -8.37 24.55
C ASP A 356 -0.10 -9.86 24.78
N GLU A 357 -0.29 -10.34 26.01
CA GLU A 357 0.08 -11.70 26.45
C GLU A 357 -0.61 -12.85 25.67
N ARG A 358 -1.49 -12.54 24.70
CA ARG A 358 -2.28 -13.51 23.94
C ARG A 358 -2.07 -13.50 22.42
N ASP A 359 -1.08 -12.80 21.89
CA ASP A 359 -0.96 -12.62 20.43
C ASP A 359 -0.83 -13.91 19.62
N GLU A 360 -0.07 -14.91 20.09
CA GLU A 360 -0.01 -16.22 19.43
C GLU A 360 -1.32 -16.99 19.52
N ALA A 361 -2.00 -16.94 20.68
CA ALA A 361 -3.29 -17.60 20.88
C ALA A 361 -4.37 -16.93 20.01
N TYR A 362 -4.32 -15.60 19.91
CA TYR A 362 -5.18 -14.77 19.06
C TYR A 362 -4.97 -15.06 17.59
N VAL A 363 -3.73 -15.15 17.10
CA VAL A 363 -3.45 -15.56 15.72
C VAL A 363 -3.97 -16.97 15.44
N ARG A 364 -3.83 -17.91 16.38
CA ARG A 364 -4.40 -19.27 16.24
C ARG A 364 -5.93 -19.27 16.21
N GLU A 365 -6.58 -18.43 17.01
CA GLU A 365 -8.04 -18.29 17.04
C GLU A 365 -8.57 -17.64 15.75
N MET A 366 -7.92 -16.57 15.28
CA MET A 366 -8.26 -15.92 14.02
C MET A 366 -8.05 -16.84 12.82
N ARG A 367 -7.00 -17.66 12.80
CA ARG A 367 -6.84 -18.71 11.77
C ARG A 367 -7.97 -19.73 11.75
N ARG A 368 -8.70 -19.92 12.86
CA ARG A 368 -9.86 -20.82 12.93
C ARG A 368 -11.16 -20.13 12.53
N SER A 369 -11.32 -18.84 12.83
CA SER A 369 -12.51 -18.05 12.48
C SER A 369 -12.49 -17.56 11.03
N VAL A 370 -11.29 -17.42 10.45
CA VAL A 370 -11.05 -17.12 9.04
C VAL A 370 -10.89 -18.46 8.31
N SER A 371 -11.99 -19.00 7.77
CA SER A 371 -11.96 -20.27 7.02
C SER A 371 -10.85 -20.26 5.96
N PRO A 372 -9.94 -21.24 5.92
CA PRO A 372 -9.00 -21.38 4.82
C PRO A 372 -9.77 -21.74 3.55
N VAL A 373 -9.46 -21.06 2.45
CA VAL A 373 -9.90 -21.49 1.12
C VAL A 373 -9.06 -22.73 0.78
N PRO A 374 -9.67 -23.91 0.52
CA PRO A 374 -8.90 -25.03 -0.01
C PRO A 374 -8.31 -24.61 -1.36
N PRO A 375 -7.07 -25.03 -1.69
CA PRO A 375 -6.50 -24.75 -2.99
C PRO A 375 -7.49 -25.18 -4.08
N ALA A 376 -7.60 -24.36 -5.12
CA ALA A 376 -8.48 -24.64 -6.25
C ALA A 376 -8.23 -26.07 -6.74
N LYS A 377 -9.23 -26.95 -6.58
CA LYS A 377 -9.19 -28.29 -7.19
C LYS A 377 -9.33 -28.10 -8.70
N THR A 378 -8.20 -27.97 -9.39
CA THR A 378 -8.15 -28.13 -10.84
C THR A 378 -8.53 -29.57 -11.17
N LYS A 379 -9.58 -29.74 -11.97
CA LYS A 379 -9.76 -31.00 -12.70
C LYS A 379 -8.56 -31.12 -13.64
N SER A 380 -7.84 -32.21 -13.47
CA SER A 380 -6.64 -32.61 -14.21
C SER A 380 -6.87 -32.63 -15.72
N GLU A 381 -6.22 -31.73 -16.43
CA GLU A 381 -5.56 -32.09 -17.69
C GLU A 381 -4.09 -32.35 -17.33
N GLU A 382 -3.58 -33.50 -17.79
CA GLU A 382 -2.34 -34.13 -17.34
C GLU A 382 -1.12 -33.18 -17.43
N ILE A 383 -0.51 -32.92 -16.28
CA ILE A 383 0.83 -32.32 -16.12
C ILE A 383 1.56 -33.20 -15.08
N PRO A 384 2.83 -33.60 -15.30
CA PRO A 384 3.47 -34.65 -14.51
C PRO A 384 3.72 -34.27 -13.04
N GLU A 385 3.84 -35.32 -12.24
CA GLU A 385 3.72 -35.41 -10.78
C GLU A 385 4.59 -34.47 -9.90
N GLN A 386 3.93 -34.02 -8.84
CA GLN A 386 4.39 -33.80 -7.46
C GLN A 386 5.91 -33.79 -7.18
N GLY A 387 6.46 -32.58 -7.01
CA GLY A 387 7.82 -32.42 -6.49
C GLY A 387 8.30 -30.98 -6.32
N GLU A 388 7.46 -30.02 -5.89
CA GLU A 388 7.89 -28.60 -5.96
C GLU A 388 7.30 -27.64 -4.92
N LEU A 389 7.08 -28.11 -3.69
CA LEU A 389 6.86 -27.25 -2.51
C LEU A 389 7.95 -27.41 -1.43
N LYS A 390 9.02 -28.17 -1.71
CA LYS A 390 10.23 -28.27 -0.88
C LYS A 390 11.40 -27.40 -1.36
N LYS A 391 11.21 -26.62 -2.43
CA LYS A 391 12.30 -25.83 -3.07
C LYS A 391 12.40 -24.37 -2.61
N LEU A 392 11.50 -23.90 -1.75
CA LEU A 392 11.68 -22.60 -1.07
C LEU A 392 12.62 -22.74 0.14
N ASP A 393 12.49 -23.82 0.92
CA ASP A 393 13.41 -24.12 2.03
C ASP A 393 14.82 -24.51 1.56
N SER A 394 14.99 -25.10 0.37
CA SER A 394 16.27 -25.68 -0.05
C SER A 394 17.20 -24.75 -0.84
N LYS A 395 16.72 -23.59 -1.31
CA LYS A 395 17.56 -22.61 -2.04
C LYS A 395 18.20 -21.56 -1.11
N MET A 396 17.77 -21.52 0.14
CA MET A 396 18.27 -20.60 1.17
C MET A 396 19.52 -21.10 1.90
N SER A 397 20.04 -22.28 1.58
CA SER A 397 21.21 -22.85 2.28
C SER A 397 22.37 -23.29 1.39
N GLN A 398 22.38 -22.91 0.10
CA GLN A 398 23.48 -23.27 -0.82
C GLN A 398 23.84 -22.13 -1.78
N GLN A 399 24.30 -21.00 -1.24
CA GLN A 399 25.24 -20.13 -1.95
C GLN A 399 26.34 -19.65 -1.00
N VAL A 400 27.21 -20.59 -0.60
CA VAL A 400 28.56 -20.27 -0.12
C VAL A 400 29.52 -21.22 -0.84
N LYS A 401 30.60 -20.65 -1.40
CA LYS A 401 31.69 -21.23 -2.23
C LYS A 401 31.34 -21.29 -3.72
N TYR A 402 31.95 -20.47 -4.59
CA TYR A 402 33.36 -20.54 -4.97
C TYR A 402 33.75 -19.28 -5.75
N LEU A 403 34.95 -18.77 -5.47
CA LEU A 403 35.70 -17.83 -6.31
C LEU A 403 36.48 -18.60 -7.38
N ASP A 404 36.72 -17.89 -8.49
CA ASP A 404 37.64 -18.14 -9.60
C ASP A 404 37.29 -19.25 -10.61
N VAL A 405 37.01 -18.82 -11.84
CA VAL A 405 37.84 -18.98 -13.07
C VAL A 405 36.97 -18.67 -14.29
N ALA A 406 37.30 -17.61 -15.04
CA ALA A 406 36.93 -17.43 -16.46
C ALA A 406 37.82 -18.35 -17.34
N PRO A 407 37.48 -18.76 -18.59
CA PRO A 407 36.77 -17.97 -19.61
C PRO A 407 35.88 -18.76 -20.62
N SER A 408 35.43 -18.00 -21.65
CA SER A 408 35.16 -18.34 -23.07
C SER A 408 33.71 -18.42 -23.58
N GLU A 409 33.32 -17.34 -24.27
CA GLU A 409 32.83 -17.24 -25.66
C GLU A 409 31.48 -17.83 -26.14
N ASP A 410 30.84 -16.98 -26.96
CA ASP A 410 29.92 -17.20 -28.07
C ASP A 410 28.42 -17.48 -27.86
N ASN A 411 27.61 -16.42 -27.94
CA ASN A 411 26.83 -16.08 -29.16
C ASN A 411 25.79 -14.99 -28.84
N ILE A 412 26.02 -13.75 -29.28
CA ILE A 412 24.97 -12.74 -29.44
C ILE A 412 25.10 -12.15 -30.84
N VAL A 413 24.03 -12.31 -31.62
CA VAL A 413 23.85 -11.73 -32.95
C VAL A 413 23.57 -10.24 -32.81
N GLU A 414 24.33 -9.47 -33.59
CA GLU A 414 24.27 -8.02 -33.73
C GLU A 414 22.90 -7.53 -34.24
N GLU A 415 22.41 -6.42 -33.69
CA GLU A 415 21.64 -5.45 -34.45
C GLU A 415 22.29 -4.07 -34.32
N SER A 416 22.45 -3.46 -35.48
CA SER A 416 23.28 -2.32 -35.83
C SER A 416 22.73 -0.97 -35.34
N THR A 417 23.58 -0.13 -34.74
CA THR A 417 23.39 1.32 -34.68
C THR A 417 24.60 2.05 -35.24
N SER A 418 24.37 2.80 -36.31
CA SER A 418 25.33 3.66 -37.00
C SER A 418 25.76 4.83 -36.13
N THR A 419 27.06 4.95 -35.92
CA THR A 419 27.76 6.11 -35.37
C THR A 419 27.81 7.27 -36.38
N VAL A 420 27.51 8.49 -35.90
CA VAL A 420 28.11 9.72 -36.43
C VAL A 420 28.88 10.37 -35.28
N ARG A 421 30.19 10.50 -35.47
CA ARG A 421 31.14 11.24 -34.62
C ARG A 421 31.03 12.73 -34.92
N GLU A 422 30.96 13.56 -33.89
CA GLU A 422 31.54 14.91 -33.95
C GLU A 422 32.30 15.22 -32.66
N THR A 423 33.49 15.77 -32.87
CA THR A 423 34.57 16.02 -31.92
C THR A 423 34.43 17.36 -31.19
N LYS A 424 34.91 17.36 -29.94
CA LYS A 424 35.13 18.51 -29.05
C LYS A 424 35.83 19.70 -29.71
N THR A 425 35.41 20.92 -29.36
CA THR A 425 36.35 22.02 -29.02
C THR A 425 35.75 22.98 -28.00
N VAL A 426 36.53 23.27 -26.96
CA VAL A 426 36.33 24.31 -25.94
C VAL A 426 36.99 25.60 -26.45
N SER A 427 36.33 26.75 -26.32
CA SER A 427 37.03 28.04 -26.25
C SER A 427 36.19 29.11 -25.55
N SER A 428 36.73 29.61 -24.45
CA SER A 428 36.36 30.80 -23.70
C SER A 428 36.80 32.09 -24.41
N VAL A 429 35.96 33.13 -24.49
CA VAL A 429 36.39 34.54 -24.56
C VAL A 429 35.38 35.45 -23.85
N ARG A 430 35.92 36.38 -23.06
CA ARG A 430 35.29 37.46 -22.28
C ARG A 430 34.97 38.71 -23.13
N GLU A 431 34.00 39.47 -22.63
CA GLU A 431 33.87 40.95 -22.63
C GLU A 431 33.79 41.73 -23.97
N ASN A 432 32.69 42.47 -24.18
CA ASN A 432 32.70 43.92 -23.92
C ASN A 432 31.32 44.60 -23.98
N LYS A 433 31.12 45.54 -23.05
CA LYS A 433 30.04 46.53 -22.96
C LYS A 433 30.06 47.50 -24.15
N ILE A 434 28.90 47.93 -24.66
CA ILE A 434 28.64 49.35 -25.01
C ILE A 434 27.16 49.69 -24.73
N ASN A 435 26.97 50.75 -23.94
CA ASN A 435 25.72 51.47 -23.67
C ASN A 435 25.18 52.16 -24.93
N THR A 436 23.87 52.27 -25.07
CA THR A 436 23.26 53.51 -25.60
C THR A 436 21.84 53.71 -25.07
N THR A 437 21.63 54.91 -24.55
CA THR A 437 20.43 55.43 -23.90
C THR A 437 19.69 56.33 -24.89
N VAL A 438 18.38 56.16 -25.09
CA VAL A 438 17.42 57.21 -25.56
C VAL A 438 16.03 56.82 -25.01
N ARG A 439 15.54 57.40 -23.90
CA ARG A 439 14.62 58.56 -23.76
C ARG A 439 13.36 58.53 -24.63
N GLU A 440 12.20 58.38 -23.97
CA GLU A 440 11.06 59.35 -23.91
C GLU A 440 9.96 59.00 -24.94
N ARG A 441 8.79 58.51 -24.51
CA ARG A 441 7.59 59.15 -23.92
C ARG A 441 6.52 59.43 -25.00
N GLU A 442 5.27 59.45 -24.53
CA GLU A 442 3.98 59.71 -25.22
C GLU A 442 3.34 58.44 -25.82
N GLN A 443 2.11 58.03 -25.48
CA GLN A 443 1.00 58.63 -24.71
C GLN A 443 0.17 57.52 -24.06
#